data_AF-A0A7C4YEG2-F1
#
_entry.id   AF-A0A7C4YEG2-F1
#
_cell.length_a   1.000
_cell.length_b   1.000
_cell.length_c   1.000
_cell.angle_alpha   90.00
_cell.angle_beta   90.00
_cell.angle_gamma   90.00
#
_symmetry.space_group_name_H-M   'P 1'
#
loop_
_entity.id
_entity.type
_entity.pdbx_description
1 polymer ?
#
loop_
_entity_poly.entity_id
_entity_poly.type
_entity_poly.pdbx_seq_one_letter_code
_entity_poly.pdbx_strand_id
1 'polypeptide(L)'
;MSEAPNAAETPRPDLTPIVRYYLFAASIGLLLLWLAMFERGFELFSLAPVLLGALALAPSLVPPDWKRVQFLRRMPVGLLPLLVVFLVAPMEILFSPGRPQSDFFRLSDVLLTAGLLTYLVPQYRLIGLRGSIVPADPRPRADRLGGDELETRPIETARPGEWKHLFWLLPVCLIVGQLAWRWVTLGDTWNFGFEEVKRLDITRTWWRMYVLVWILGITGLLLAGGISILRLYRMTTAEAAMAGQETLWNETRGEQRRIHRWLAWMRRKKARETGLLP
;
A
#
# COMPACT_ATOMS: atom_id res chain seq x y z
N MET A 1 50.80 -15.43 0.51
CA MET A 1 49.43 -15.68 0.00
C MET A 1 48.49 -15.54 1.17
N SER A 2 47.83 -14.39 1.27
CA SER A 2 46.81 -14.14 2.28
C SER A 2 45.52 -14.81 1.79
N GLU A 3 45.01 -15.81 2.51
CA GLU A 3 43.65 -16.29 2.28
C GLU A 3 42.73 -15.08 2.42
N ALA A 4 42.03 -14.74 1.34
CA ALA A 4 40.95 -13.78 1.42
C ALA A 4 39.97 -14.32 2.48
N PRO A 5 39.55 -13.51 3.46
CA PRO A 5 38.62 -13.96 4.48
C PRO A 5 37.44 -14.61 3.77
N ASN A 6 37.24 -15.91 4.03
CA ASN A 6 36.08 -16.66 3.53
C ASN A 6 34.88 -15.76 3.70
N ALA A 7 34.30 -15.33 2.58
CA ALA A 7 33.13 -14.47 2.57
C ALA A 7 32.08 -15.17 3.42
N ALA A 8 31.94 -14.70 4.67
CA ALA A 8 31.11 -15.35 5.67
C ALA A 8 29.75 -15.53 5.02
N GLU A 9 29.31 -16.78 4.89
CA GLU A 9 28.04 -17.10 4.24
C GLU A 9 26.97 -16.22 4.86
N THR A 10 26.55 -15.20 4.10
CA THR A 10 25.55 -14.25 4.58
C THR A 10 24.31 -15.09 4.90
N PRO A 11 23.85 -15.09 6.16
CA PRO A 11 22.81 -16.00 6.61
C PRO A 11 21.60 -15.86 5.70
N ARG A 12 21.13 -16.99 5.14
CA ARG A 12 20.06 -16.98 4.15
C ARG A 12 18.81 -16.33 4.77
N PRO A 13 18.32 -15.21 4.20
CA PRO A 13 17.25 -14.40 4.79
C PRO A 13 15.95 -15.18 5.02
N ASP A 14 15.69 -16.18 4.17
CA ASP A 14 14.48 -17.02 4.15
C ASP A 14 14.35 -17.95 5.38
N LEU A 15 15.42 -18.18 6.13
CA LEU A 15 15.41 -19.07 7.30
C LEU A 15 15.18 -18.35 8.63
N THR A 16 15.01 -17.03 8.60
CA THR A 16 14.85 -16.25 9.83
C THR A 16 13.49 -16.56 10.51
N PRO A 17 13.46 -16.73 11.84
CA PRO A 17 12.24 -17.07 12.58
C PRO A 17 11.13 -16.03 12.38
N ILE A 18 11.50 -14.77 12.10
CA ILE A 18 10.56 -13.67 11.89
C ILE A 18 9.71 -13.85 10.63
N VAL A 19 10.31 -14.34 9.54
CA VAL A 19 9.59 -14.63 8.28
C VAL A 19 8.57 -15.74 8.51
N ARG A 20 8.92 -16.75 9.32
CA ARG A 20 8.02 -17.85 9.69
C ARG A 20 6.82 -17.36 10.50
N TYR A 21 7.01 -16.42 11.41
CA TYR A 21 5.90 -15.83 12.15
C TYR A 21 4.94 -15.03 11.24
N TYR A 22 5.47 -14.25 10.28
CA TYR A 22 4.63 -13.57 9.30
C TYR A 22 3.88 -14.53 8.38
N LEU A 23 4.53 -15.60 7.93
CA LEU A 23 3.90 -16.66 7.14
C LEU A 23 2.78 -17.33 7.92
N PHE A 24 3.04 -17.68 9.18
CA PHE A 24 2.04 -18.30 10.04
C PHE A 24 0.84 -17.40 10.29
N ALA A 25 1.07 -16.12 10.62
CA ALA A 25 0.01 -15.13 10.78
C ALA A 25 -0.81 -14.97 9.49
N ALA A 26 -0.15 -14.83 8.33
CA ALA A 26 -0.87 -14.71 7.06
C ALA A 26 -1.73 -15.95 6.74
N SER A 27 -1.22 -17.15 7.04
CA SER A 27 -1.99 -18.40 6.89
C SER A 27 -3.21 -18.45 7.80
N ILE A 28 -3.09 -18.00 9.06
CA ILE A 28 -4.25 -17.86 9.96
C ILE A 28 -5.27 -16.88 9.37
N GLY A 29 -4.80 -15.74 8.85
CA GLY A 29 -5.67 -14.76 8.20
C GLY A 29 -6.46 -15.36 7.04
N LEU A 30 -5.81 -16.16 6.18
CA LEU A 30 -6.47 -16.87 5.08
C LEU A 30 -7.47 -17.93 5.57
N LEU A 31 -7.17 -18.64 6.66
CA LEU A 31 -8.09 -19.60 7.26
C LEU A 31 -9.35 -18.91 7.80
N LEU A 32 -9.19 -17.78 8.50
CA LEU A 32 -10.31 -16.98 9.00
C LEU A 32 -11.14 -16.41 7.85
N LEU A 33 -10.48 -15.92 6.79
CA LEU A 33 -11.14 -15.42 5.58
C LEU A 33 -11.98 -16.53 4.92
N TRP A 34 -11.40 -17.73 4.78
CA TRP A 34 -12.10 -18.91 4.26
C TRP A 34 -13.34 -19.24 5.07
N LEU A 35 -13.18 -19.35 6.40
CA LEU A 35 -14.27 -19.69 7.33
C LEU A 35 -15.41 -18.67 7.26
N ALA A 36 -15.08 -17.38 7.24
CA ALA A 36 -16.05 -16.30 7.14
C ALA A 36 -16.86 -16.36 5.82
N MET A 37 -16.18 -16.62 4.70
CA MET A 37 -16.84 -16.76 3.40
C MET A 37 -17.65 -18.06 3.31
N PHE A 38 -17.17 -19.15 3.91
CA PHE A 38 -17.89 -20.40 3.98
C PHE A 38 -19.20 -20.25 4.78
N GLU A 39 -19.15 -19.62 5.95
CA GLU A 39 -20.33 -19.30 6.79
C GLU A 39 -21.37 -18.46 6.02
N ARG A 40 -20.91 -17.60 5.11
CA ARG A 40 -21.80 -16.76 4.29
C ARG A 40 -22.50 -17.52 3.16
N GLY A 41 -22.13 -18.78 2.91
CA GLY A 41 -22.74 -19.64 1.90
C GLY A 41 -22.04 -19.61 0.54
N PHE A 42 -20.80 -19.13 0.46
CA PHE A 42 -20.03 -19.14 -0.79
C PHE A 42 -19.48 -20.53 -1.16
N GLU A 43 -19.60 -21.52 -0.27
CA GLU A 43 -19.17 -22.92 -0.47
C GLU A 43 -17.79 -23.02 -1.16
N LEU A 44 -17.74 -23.56 -2.39
CA LEU A 44 -16.51 -23.76 -3.15
C LEU A 44 -15.83 -22.45 -3.57
N PHE A 45 -16.60 -21.39 -3.82
CA PHE A 45 -16.06 -20.09 -4.25
C PHE A 45 -15.26 -19.40 -3.15
N SER A 46 -15.48 -19.76 -1.88
CA SER A 46 -14.67 -19.29 -0.75
C SER A 46 -13.19 -19.68 -0.87
N LEU A 47 -12.86 -20.73 -1.64
CA LEU A 47 -11.48 -21.19 -1.82
C LEU A 47 -10.69 -20.27 -2.77
N ALA A 48 -11.33 -19.56 -3.69
CA ALA A 48 -10.64 -18.74 -4.68
C ALA A 48 -9.70 -17.68 -4.05
N PRO A 49 -10.16 -16.81 -3.12
CA PRO A 49 -9.28 -15.84 -2.46
C PRO A 49 -8.23 -16.51 -1.56
N VAL A 50 -8.54 -17.67 -1.00
CA VAL A 50 -7.64 -18.44 -0.13
C VAL A 50 -6.47 -19.01 -0.94
N LEU A 51 -6.76 -19.63 -2.09
CA LEU A 51 -5.77 -20.17 -3.01
C LEU A 51 -4.88 -19.06 -3.59
N LEU A 52 -5.49 -17.94 -3.98
CA LEU A 52 -4.76 -16.77 -4.45
C LEU A 52 -3.85 -16.19 -3.36
N GLY A 53 -4.35 -16.11 -2.13
CA GLY A 53 -3.57 -15.64 -0.99
C GLY A 53 -2.44 -16.59 -0.61
N ALA A 54 -2.67 -17.90 -0.70
CA ALA A 54 -1.65 -18.93 -0.51
C ALA A 54 -0.59 -18.87 -1.61
N LEU A 55 -1.00 -18.61 -2.86
CA LEU A 55 -0.08 -18.38 -3.99
C LEU A 55 0.84 -17.18 -3.73
N ALA A 56 0.34 -16.13 -3.05
CA ALA A 56 1.16 -14.99 -2.64
C ALA A 56 2.20 -15.35 -1.56
N LEU A 57 1.91 -16.33 -0.71
CA LEU A 57 2.84 -16.84 0.31
C LEU A 57 3.84 -17.86 -0.25
N ALA A 58 3.51 -18.52 -1.36
CA ALA A 58 4.32 -19.59 -1.95
C ALA A 58 5.80 -19.22 -2.18
N PRO A 59 6.15 -18.01 -2.68
CA PRO A 59 7.56 -17.65 -2.87
C PRO A 59 8.37 -17.62 -1.56
N SER A 60 7.70 -17.53 -0.40
CA SER A 60 8.35 -17.50 0.93
C SER A 60 8.57 -18.88 1.52
N LEU A 61 7.74 -19.84 1.08
CA LEU A 61 7.76 -21.22 1.56
C LEU A 61 8.73 -22.08 0.75
N VAL A 62 8.93 -21.76 -0.53
CA VAL A 62 9.71 -22.59 -1.44
C VAL A 62 11.20 -22.19 -1.39
N PRO A 63 12.12 -23.16 -1.20
CA PRO A 63 13.55 -22.95 -1.29
C PRO A 63 13.99 -22.29 -2.61
N PRO A 64 15.02 -21.42 -2.59
CA PRO A 64 15.51 -20.72 -3.78
C PRO A 64 16.05 -21.64 -4.87
N ASP A 65 16.46 -22.86 -4.52
CA ASP A 65 17.10 -23.82 -5.43
C ASP A 65 16.12 -24.43 -6.44
N TRP A 66 14.81 -24.24 -6.24
CA TRP A 66 13.80 -24.85 -7.10
C TRP A 66 13.55 -24.01 -8.37
N LYS A 67 14.21 -24.38 -9.47
CA LYS A 67 14.13 -23.69 -10.78
C LYS A 67 12.70 -23.41 -11.28
N ARG A 68 11.74 -24.31 -11.07
CA ARG A 68 10.34 -24.13 -11.50
C ARG A 68 9.65 -22.96 -10.78
N VAL A 69 10.05 -22.67 -9.53
CA VAL A 69 9.42 -21.64 -8.71
C VAL A 69 10.07 -20.26 -8.90
N GLN A 70 11.22 -20.19 -9.59
CA GLN A 70 11.78 -18.91 -10.03
C GLN A 70 10.79 -18.12 -10.89
N PHE A 71 9.92 -18.80 -11.65
CA PHE A 71 8.83 -18.15 -12.38
C PHE A 71 7.84 -17.45 -11.43
N LEU A 72 7.41 -18.11 -10.34
CA LEU A 72 6.54 -17.49 -9.33
C LEU A 72 7.20 -16.29 -8.64
N ARG A 73 8.52 -16.31 -8.45
CA ARG A 73 9.25 -15.17 -7.87
C ARG A 73 9.26 -13.93 -8.78
N ARG A 74 9.07 -14.11 -10.09
CA ARG A 74 8.93 -12.99 -11.04
C ARG A 74 7.50 -12.42 -11.08
N MET A 75 6.51 -13.11 -10.51
CA MET A 75 5.17 -12.56 -10.43
C MET A 75 5.19 -11.29 -9.58
N PRO A 76 4.33 -10.30 -9.88
CA PRO A 76 4.21 -9.09 -9.08
C PRO A 76 3.50 -9.42 -7.76
N VAL A 77 4.22 -10.07 -6.83
CA VAL A 77 3.69 -10.52 -5.53
C VAL A 77 3.09 -9.35 -4.74
N GLY A 78 3.59 -8.12 -4.98
CA GLY A 78 3.03 -6.90 -4.40
C GLY A 78 1.56 -6.62 -4.77
N LEU A 79 1.09 -7.11 -5.92
CA LEU A 79 -0.29 -6.92 -6.37
C LEU A 79 -1.24 -8.01 -5.85
N LEU A 80 -0.73 -9.17 -5.44
CA LEU A 80 -1.58 -10.31 -5.06
C LEU A 80 -2.47 -10.03 -3.83
N PRO A 81 -2.00 -9.38 -2.75
CA PRO A 81 -2.88 -9.04 -1.63
C PRO A 81 -4.01 -8.09 -2.04
N LEU A 82 -3.73 -7.20 -2.99
CA LEU A 82 -4.71 -6.27 -3.55
C LEU A 82 -5.74 -7.03 -4.41
N LEU A 83 -5.29 -8.05 -5.14
CA LEU A 83 -6.16 -8.94 -5.91
C LEU A 83 -7.07 -9.79 -5.00
N VAL A 84 -6.59 -10.22 -3.82
CA VAL A 84 -7.44 -10.88 -2.81
C VAL A 84 -8.56 -9.94 -2.35
N VAL A 85 -8.24 -8.68 -2.00
CA VAL A 85 -9.26 -7.67 -1.63
C VAL A 85 -10.24 -7.44 -2.79
N PHE A 86 -9.72 -7.30 -4.00
CA PHE A 86 -10.52 -7.07 -5.21
C PHE A 86 -11.37 -8.28 -5.58
N LEU A 87 -11.05 -9.49 -5.13
CA LEU A 87 -11.88 -10.68 -5.32
C LEU A 87 -12.97 -10.79 -4.25
N VAL A 88 -12.62 -10.55 -2.99
CA VAL A 88 -13.56 -10.63 -1.86
C VAL A 88 -14.64 -9.56 -1.95
N ALA A 89 -14.27 -8.31 -2.26
CA ALA A 89 -15.22 -7.19 -2.32
C ALA A 89 -16.39 -7.38 -3.29
N PRO A 90 -16.20 -7.71 -4.58
CA PRO A 90 -17.31 -7.93 -5.51
C PRO A 90 -18.07 -9.20 -5.20
N MET A 91 -17.43 -10.25 -4.66
CA MET A 91 -18.16 -11.43 -4.20
C MET A 91 -19.17 -11.05 -3.10
N GLU A 92 -18.76 -10.21 -2.17
CA GLU A 92 -19.66 -9.70 -1.13
C GLU A 92 -20.77 -8.80 -1.68
N ILE A 93 -20.45 -7.94 -2.64
CA ILE A 93 -21.44 -7.02 -3.23
C ILE A 93 -22.47 -7.77 -4.09
N LEU A 94 -22.02 -8.74 -4.90
CA LEU A 94 -22.86 -9.42 -5.89
C LEU A 94 -23.71 -10.54 -5.29
N PHE A 95 -23.18 -11.28 -4.32
CA PHE A 95 -23.83 -12.48 -3.78
C PHE A 95 -24.47 -12.28 -2.40
N SER A 96 -24.44 -11.05 -1.86
CA SER A 96 -25.17 -10.68 -0.64
C SER A 96 -26.42 -9.80 -0.91
N PRO A 97 -27.25 -10.03 -1.95
CA PRO A 97 -28.44 -9.20 -2.15
C PRO A 97 -29.50 -9.52 -1.09
N GLY A 98 -29.91 -8.51 -0.33
CA GLY A 98 -31.18 -8.51 0.38
C GLY A 98 -31.25 -9.21 1.73
N ARG A 99 -30.12 -9.59 2.37
CA ARG A 99 -30.19 -10.08 3.75
C ARG A 99 -30.62 -8.93 4.68
N PRO A 100 -31.76 -9.02 5.38
CA PRO A 100 -32.23 -7.97 6.29
C PRO A 100 -31.15 -7.67 7.33
N GLN A 101 -30.87 -6.39 7.48
CA GLN A 101 -29.65 -5.85 8.09
C GLN A 101 -29.82 -5.57 9.59
N SER A 102 -30.64 -6.36 10.28
CA SER A 102 -31.13 -6.04 11.63
C SER A 102 -30.10 -6.27 12.75
N ASP A 103 -29.05 -7.03 12.51
CA ASP A 103 -28.20 -7.51 13.60
C ASP A 103 -26.88 -6.76 13.67
N PHE A 104 -26.67 -6.13 14.82
CA PHE A 104 -25.53 -5.26 15.17
C PHE A 104 -24.16 -5.93 15.05
N PHE A 105 -24.09 -7.25 14.93
CA PHE A 105 -22.84 -7.99 14.98
C PHE A 105 -22.99 -9.35 14.31
N ARG A 106 -22.62 -9.44 13.03
CA ARG A 106 -22.49 -10.73 12.36
C ARG A 106 -21.08 -11.25 12.58
N LEU A 107 -20.98 -12.45 13.17
CA LEU A 107 -19.71 -13.12 13.40
C LEU A 107 -18.90 -13.22 12.09
N SER A 108 -19.55 -13.55 10.97
CA SER A 108 -18.90 -13.58 9.65
C SER A 108 -18.26 -12.26 9.24
N ASP A 109 -18.87 -11.10 9.51
CA ASP A 109 -18.30 -9.77 9.18
C ASP A 109 -17.01 -9.52 9.99
N VAL A 110 -17.04 -9.90 11.27
CA VAL A 110 -15.90 -9.79 12.19
C VAL A 110 -14.78 -10.72 11.75
N LEU A 111 -15.10 -11.98 11.45
CA LEU A 111 -14.14 -12.98 10.98
C LEU A 111 -13.54 -12.59 9.63
N LEU A 112 -14.34 -12.07 8.69
CA LEU A 112 -13.86 -11.62 7.38
C LEU A 112 -12.88 -10.45 7.55
N THR A 113 -13.25 -9.45 8.35
CA THR A 113 -12.41 -8.27 8.61
C THR A 113 -11.13 -8.67 9.34
N ALA A 114 -11.23 -9.48 10.38
CA ALA A 114 -10.08 -9.99 11.13
C ALA A 114 -9.17 -10.83 10.25
N GLY A 115 -9.73 -11.74 9.44
CA GLY A 115 -8.98 -12.57 8.50
C GLY A 115 -8.25 -11.75 7.44
N LEU A 116 -8.94 -10.77 6.84
CA LEU A 116 -8.36 -9.89 5.85
C LEU A 116 -7.21 -9.06 6.43
N LEU A 117 -7.39 -8.42 7.59
CA LEU A 117 -6.33 -7.66 8.25
C LEU A 117 -5.15 -8.55 8.68
N THR A 118 -5.45 -9.72 9.25
CA THR A 118 -4.42 -10.69 9.68
C THR A 118 -3.64 -11.24 8.48
N TYR A 119 -4.23 -11.27 7.29
CA TYR A 119 -3.54 -11.60 6.05
C TYR A 119 -2.72 -10.43 5.47
N LEU A 120 -3.33 -9.24 5.35
CA LEU A 120 -2.74 -8.09 4.68
C LEU A 120 -1.52 -7.54 5.40
N VAL A 121 -1.54 -7.46 6.74
CA VAL A 121 -0.45 -6.82 7.48
C VAL A 121 0.86 -7.64 7.38
N PRO A 122 0.88 -8.96 7.64
CA PRO A 122 2.07 -9.77 7.41
C PRO A 122 2.49 -9.81 5.95
N GLN A 123 1.56 -9.80 4.99
CA GLN A 123 1.88 -9.74 3.56
C GLN A 123 2.64 -8.46 3.20
N TYR A 124 2.15 -7.31 3.65
CA TYR A 124 2.83 -6.03 3.42
C TYR A 124 4.25 -6.04 4.03
N ARG A 125 4.41 -6.66 5.21
CA ARG A 125 5.72 -6.83 5.84
C ARG A 125 6.64 -7.77 5.06
N LEU A 126 6.13 -8.90 4.59
CA LEU A 126 6.88 -9.83 3.74
C LEU A 126 7.31 -9.17 2.42
N ILE A 127 6.47 -8.33 1.83
CA ILE A 127 6.81 -7.54 0.64
C ILE A 127 7.95 -6.57 0.97
N GLY A 128 7.85 -5.84 2.08
CA GLY A 128 8.87 -4.89 2.52
C GLY A 128 10.20 -5.53 2.95
N LEU A 129 10.20 -6.82 3.31
CA LEU A 129 11.44 -7.59 3.55
C LEU A 129 12.09 -8.08 2.25
N ARG A 130 11.33 -8.18 1.17
CA ARG A 130 11.81 -8.66 -0.14
C ARG A 130 12.25 -7.55 -1.08
N GLY A 131 11.54 -6.44 -1.05
CA GLY A 131 11.79 -5.29 -1.91
C GLY A 131 12.26 -4.10 -1.10
N SER A 132 13.00 -3.21 -1.74
CA SER A 132 13.18 -1.87 -1.19
C SER A 132 11.83 -1.15 -1.20
N ILE A 133 11.42 -0.65 -0.03
CA ILE A 133 10.25 0.23 0.11
C ILE A 133 10.56 1.61 -0.48
N VAL A 134 11.85 1.97 -0.55
CA VAL A 134 12.32 3.24 -1.10
C VAL A 134 12.63 3.02 -2.58
N PRO A 135 12.11 3.87 -3.49
CA PRO A 135 12.51 3.79 -4.89
C PRO A 135 14.04 3.92 -4.98
N ALA A 136 14.68 3.14 -5.86
CA ALA A 136 16.11 3.28 -6.12
C ALA A 136 16.41 4.75 -6.43
N ASP A 137 17.41 5.33 -5.75
CA ASP A 137 17.83 6.69 -6.03
C ASP A 137 18.34 6.73 -7.48
N PRO A 138 17.68 7.48 -8.40
CA PRO A 138 18.10 7.52 -9.79
C PRO A 138 19.39 8.32 -9.98
N ARG A 139 19.90 8.98 -8.93
CA ARG A 139 21.13 9.77 -9.02
C ARG A 139 22.33 8.83 -9.24
N PRO A 140 23.11 9.05 -10.31
CA PRO A 140 24.33 8.27 -10.51
C PRO A 140 25.33 8.61 -9.42
N ARG A 141 25.90 7.60 -8.76
CA ARG A 141 27.01 7.76 -7.83
C ARG A 141 28.34 7.50 -8.54
N ALA A 142 29.40 8.17 -8.10
CA ALA A 142 30.72 8.07 -8.72
C ALA A 142 31.32 6.65 -8.68
N ASP A 143 30.87 5.81 -7.74
CA ASP A 143 31.24 4.42 -7.57
C ASP A 143 30.37 3.45 -8.42
N ARG A 144 29.22 3.88 -8.94
CA ARG A 144 28.29 3.02 -9.71
C ARG A 144 27.63 3.77 -10.87
N LEU A 145 28.06 3.46 -12.08
CA LEU A 145 27.52 3.99 -13.34
C LEU A 145 26.06 3.57 -13.63
N GLY A 146 25.53 2.56 -12.93
CA GLY A 146 24.21 1.95 -13.19
C GLY A 146 23.05 2.43 -12.31
N GLY A 147 23.26 3.43 -11.44
CA GLY A 147 22.33 3.75 -10.36
C GLY A 147 22.49 2.81 -9.15
N ASP A 148 21.92 3.17 -8.01
CA ASP A 148 21.99 2.32 -6.82
C ASP A 148 21.09 1.09 -7.00
N GLU A 149 21.65 -0.10 -6.74
CA GLU A 149 20.83 -1.29 -6.52
C GLU A 149 19.85 -1.02 -5.38
N LEU A 150 18.62 -1.53 -5.50
CA LEU A 150 17.59 -1.40 -4.49
C LEU A 150 18.11 -1.93 -3.15
N GLU A 151 18.38 -1.04 -2.20
CA GLU A 151 18.88 -1.41 -0.88
C GLU A 151 17.78 -2.19 -0.15
N THR A 152 17.99 -3.49 0.03
CA THR A 152 17.07 -4.33 0.77
C THR A 152 17.14 -3.95 2.24
N ARG A 153 15.96 -3.79 2.87
CA ARG A 153 15.90 -3.45 4.28
C ARG A 153 16.60 -4.55 5.09
N PRO A 154 17.63 -4.23 5.91
CA PRO A 154 18.32 -5.24 6.71
C PRO A 154 17.34 -5.88 7.69
N ILE A 155 17.31 -7.22 7.72
CA ILE A 155 16.36 -8.00 8.51
C ILE A 155 16.47 -7.69 10.01
N GLU A 156 17.67 -7.32 10.46
CA GLU A 156 17.97 -6.92 11.84
C GLU A 156 17.15 -5.72 12.32
N THR A 157 16.63 -4.90 11.39
CA THR A 157 15.78 -3.75 11.74
C THR A 157 14.33 -4.14 12.03
N ALA A 158 13.93 -5.40 11.81
CA ALA A 158 12.60 -5.88 12.14
C ALA A 158 12.51 -6.12 13.66
N ARG A 159 11.94 -5.15 14.39
CA ARG A 159 11.83 -5.22 15.85
C ARG A 159 10.71 -6.18 16.26
N PRO A 160 10.93 -7.08 17.24
CA PRO A 160 9.88 -7.98 17.73
C PRO A 160 8.67 -7.25 18.34
N GLY A 161 8.84 -5.99 18.78
CA GLY A 161 7.76 -5.14 19.29
C GLY A 161 6.73 -4.70 18.24
N GLU A 162 6.99 -4.89 16.94
CA GLU A 162 6.02 -4.55 15.89
C GLU A 162 4.72 -5.36 16.01
N TRP A 163 4.80 -6.60 16.51
CA TRP A 163 3.64 -7.48 16.71
C TRP A 163 2.63 -6.96 17.74
N LYS A 164 3.11 -6.26 18.78
CA LYS A 164 2.24 -5.68 19.81
C LYS A 164 1.32 -4.63 19.19
N HIS A 165 1.85 -3.82 18.28
CA HIS A 165 1.07 -2.79 17.59
C HIS A 165 0.04 -3.43 16.66
N LEU A 166 0.42 -4.49 15.95
CA LEU A 166 -0.48 -5.23 15.07
C LEU A 166 -1.63 -5.87 15.84
N PHE A 167 -1.33 -6.48 16.99
CA PHE A 167 -2.32 -7.09 17.87
C PHE A 167 -3.35 -6.08 18.39
N TRP A 168 -2.93 -4.85 18.71
CA TRP A 168 -3.84 -3.78 19.14
C TRP A 168 -4.55 -3.08 17.96
N LEU A 169 -3.88 -2.94 16.82
CA LEU A 169 -4.44 -2.29 15.63
C LEU A 169 -5.65 -3.05 15.10
N LEU A 170 -5.63 -4.38 15.14
CA LEU A 170 -6.70 -5.21 14.61
C LEU A 170 -8.05 -4.99 15.30
N PRO A 171 -8.20 -5.14 16.64
CA PRO A 171 -9.46 -4.87 17.32
C PRO A 171 -9.86 -3.40 17.23
N VAL A 172 -8.91 -2.46 17.27
CA VAL A 172 -9.22 -1.03 17.11
C VAL A 172 -9.79 -0.75 15.73
N CYS A 173 -9.16 -1.26 14.66
CA CYS A 173 -9.64 -1.10 13.29
C CYS A 173 -11.02 -1.74 13.11
N LEU A 174 -11.26 -2.89 13.72
CA LEU A 174 -12.54 -3.58 13.69
C LEU A 174 -13.63 -2.76 14.40
N ILE A 175 -13.36 -2.26 15.61
CA ILE A 175 -14.30 -1.41 16.36
C ILE A 175 -14.60 -0.13 15.58
N VAL A 176 -13.57 0.54 15.06
CA VAL A 176 -13.74 1.78 14.27
C VAL A 176 -14.54 1.52 13.00
N GLY A 177 -14.24 0.42 12.27
CA GLY A 177 -14.99 0.03 11.08
C GLY A 177 -16.46 -0.25 11.37
N GLN A 178 -16.74 -0.97 12.48
CA GLN A 178 -18.11 -1.25 12.92
C GLN A 178 -18.86 0.02 13.34
N LEU A 179 -18.21 0.92 14.08
CA LEU A 179 -18.80 2.20 14.47
C LEU A 179 -19.07 3.10 13.25
N ALA A 180 -18.13 3.14 12.29
CA ALA A 180 -18.30 3.88 11.05
C ALA A 180 -19.46 3.33 10.21
N TRP A 181 -19.54 2.00 10.07
CA TRP A 181 -20.66 1.36 9.36
C TRP A 181 -22.00 1.62 10.05
N ARG A 182 -22.04 1.52 11.39
CA ARG A 182 -23.21 1.87 12.19
C ARG A 182 -23.62 3.31 11.99
N TRP A 183 -22.68 4.24 11.94
CA TRP A 183 -23.00 5.65 11.70
C TRP A 183 -23.62 5.85 10.32
N VAL A 184 -23.09 5.18 9.29
CA VAL A 184 -23.66 5.18 7.93
C VAL A 184 -25.07 4.58 7.91
N THR A 185 -25.33 3.47 8.61
CA THR A 185 -26.65 2.84 8.63
C THR A 185 -27.66 3.56 9.53
N LEU A 186 -27.21 4.23 10.59
CA LEU A 186 -28.05 5.15 11.38
C LEU A 186 -28.51 6.35 10.53
N GLY A 187 -27.69 6.78 9.56
CA GLY A 187 -28.11 7.79 8.59
C GLY A 187 -29.40 7.41 7.84
N ASP A 188 -29.69 6.12 7.63
CA ASP A 188 -30.93 5.66 7.00
C ASP A 188 -32.19 5.91 7.86
N THR A 189 -32.04 6.05 9.18
CA THR A 189 -33.16 6.41 10.09
C THR A 189 -33.26 7.91 10.29
N TRP A 190 -32.24 8.67 9.92
CA TRP A 190 -32.31 10.12 9.96
C TRP A 190 -33.21 10.56 8.80
N ASN A 191 -34.36 11.16 9.12
CA ASN A 191 -35.33 11.69 8.16
C ASN A 191 -34.80 12.90 7.34
N PHE A 192 -33.51 12.93 7.00
CA PHE A 192 -32.96 13.89 6.06
C PHE A 192 -33.47 13.54 4.66
N GLY A 193 -34.66 14.04 4.32
CA GLY A 193 -35.10 14.21 2.93
C GLY A 193 -34.92 13.02 1.99
N PHE A 194 -35.04 11.77 2.45
CA PHE A 194 -34.92 10.59 1.57
C PHE A 194 -35.95 10.57 0.43
N GLU A 195 -36.96 11.43 0.48
CA GLU A 195 -37.82 11.71 -0.67
C GLU A 195 -37.03 12.21 -1.89
N GLU A 196 -35.97 13.01 -1.71
CA GLU A 196 -35.14 13.50 -2.82
C GLU A 196 -34.25 12.39 -3.40
N VAL A 197 -33.73 11.48 -2.57
CA VAL A 197 -32.93 10.33 -3.06
C VAL A 197 -33.82 9.35 -3.83
N LYS A 198 -35.07 9.15 -3.39
CA LYS A 198 -36.06 8.37 -4.16
C LYS A 198 -36.36 8.98 -5.53
N ARG A 199 -36.30 10.31 -5.68
CA ARG A 199 -36.49 10.97 -6.98
C ARG A 199 -35.38 10.66 -7.98
N LEU A 200 -34.18 10.34 -7.50
CA LEU A 200 -33.02 10.03 -8.34
C LEU A 200 -32.94 8.55 -8.76
N ASP A 201 -33.88 7.70 -8.31
CA ASP A 201 -33.90 6.24 -8.55
C ASP A 201 -32.60 5.52 -8.15
N ILE A 202 -31.86 6.09 -7.19
CA ILE A 202 -30.61 5.51 -6.69
C ILE A 202 -30.98 4.47 -5.63
N THR A 203 -30.57 3.22 -5.85
CA THR A 203 -30.79 2.17 -4.85
C THR A 203 -30.04 2.48 -3.55
N ARG A 204 -30.61 2.09 -2.39
CA ARG A 204 -30.01 2.33 -1.06
C ARG A 204 -28.57 1.83 -0.96
N THR A 205 -28.25 0.73 -1.64
CA THR A 205 -26.90 0.18 -1.69
C THR A 205 -25.91 1.17 -2.34
N TRP A 206 -26.25 1.73 -3.50
CA TRP A 206 -25.40 2.69 -4.19
C TRP A 206 -25.23 3.98 -3.39
N TRP A 207 -26.28 4.48 -2.74
CA TRP A 207 -26.18 5.63 -1.85
C TRP A 207 -25.15 5.43 -0.74
N ARG A 208 -25.19 4.29 -0.05
CA ARG A 208 -24.21 3.95 1.00
C ARG A 208 -22.79 3.87 0.46
N MET A 209 -22.60 3.33 -0.75
CA MET A 209 -21.29 3.31 -1.40
C MET A 209 -20.79 4.73 -1.69
N TYR A 210 -21.64 5.64 -2.17
CA TYR A 210 -21.26 7.04 -2.36
C TYR A 210 -20.88 7.72 -1.06
N VAL A 211 -21.67 7.53 0.01
CA VAL A 211 -21.36 8.07 1.35
C VAL A 211 -20.02 7.54 1.85
N LEU A 212 -19.74 6.24 1.70
CA LEU A 212 -18.46 5.65 2.08
C LEU A 212 -17.29 6.24 1.28
N VAL A 213 -17.44 6.39 -0.04
CA VAL A 213 -16.41 7.01 -0.90
C VAL A 213 -16.14 8.44 -0.45
N TRP A 214 -17.17 9.20 -0.10
CA TRP A 214 -17.03 10.57 0.42
C TRP A 214 -16.33 10.60 1.78
N ILE A 215 -16.74 9.75 2.73
CA ILE A 215 -16.09 9.65 4.05
C ILE A 215 -14.62 9.29 3.88
N LEU A 216 -14.30 8.29 3.06
CA LEU A 216 -12.93 7.87 2.79
C LEU A 216 -12.12 8.98 2.11
N GLY A 217 -12.71 9.66 1.12
CA GLY A 217 -12.08 10.77 0.41
C GLY A 217 -11.75 11.96 1.33
N ILE A 218 -12.74 12.40 2.13
CA ILE A 218 -12.56 13.50 3.09
C ILE A 218 -11.54 13.08 4.16
N THR A 219 -11.67 11.89 4.73
CA THR A 219 -10.74 11.39 5.76
C THR A 219 -9.31 11.31 5.21
N GLY A 220 -9.15 10.78 3.99
CA GLY A 220 -7.85 10.72 3.32
C GLY A 220 -7.24 12.10 3.08
N LEU A 221 -8.06 13.06 2.64
CA LEU A 221 -7.63 14.45 2.44
C LEU A 221 -7.21 15.13 3.74
N LEU A 222 -7.99 14.94 4.82
CA LEU A 222 -7.68 15.47 6.15
C LEU A 222 -6.42 14.83 6.73
N LEU A 223 -6.24 13.51 6.59
CA LEU A 223 -5.02 12.81 7.02
C LEU A 223 -3.80 13.26 6.22
N ALA A 224 -3.91 13.38 4.89
CA ALA A 224 -2.82 13.87 4.06
C ALA A 224 -2.43 15.31 4.41
N GLY A 225 -3.41 16.19 4.59
CA GLY A 225 -3.20 17.56 5.04
C GLY A 225 -2.57 17.61 6.44
N GLY A 226 -3.09 16.82 7.39
CA GLY A 226 -2.56 16.73 8.75
C GLY A 226 -1.12 16.21 8.80
N ILE A 227 -0.79 15.17 8.04
CA ILE A 227 0.59 14.66 7.91
C ILE A 227 1.50 15.71 7.29
N SER A 228 1.04 16.43 6.26
CA SER A 228 1.78 17.52 5.64
C SER A 228 2.10 18.62 6.67
N ILE A 229 1.10 19.03 7.46
CA ILE A 229 1.25 20.03 8.52
C ILE A 229 2.20 19.53 9.61
N LEU A 230 2.05 18.29 10.08
CA LEU A 230 2.96 17.71 11.08
C LEU A 230 4.39 17.61 10.57
N ARG A 231 4.57 17.31 9.29
CA ARG A 231 5.89 17.32 8.64
C ARG A 231 6.47 18.72 8.62
N LEU A 232 5.65 19.74 8.34
CA LEU A 232 6.07 21.14 8.38
C LEU A 232 6.52 21.56 9.80
N TYR A 233 5.79 21.14 10.83
CA TYR A 233 6.16 21.41 12.24
C TYR A 233 7.41 20.66 12.71
N ARG A 234 7.73 19.52 12.11
CA ARG A 234 8.93 18.72 12.44
C ARG A 234 10.16 19.08 11.58
N MET A 235 9.99 19.96 10.61
CA MET A 235 11.05 20.29 9.66
C MET A 235 12.14 21.10 10.36
N THR A 236 13.38 20.66 10.24
CA THR A 236 14.53 21.43 10.72
C THR A 236 14.73 22.68 9.86
N THR A 237 15.44 23.68 10.38
CA THR A 237 15.73 24.92 9.62
C THR A 237 16.47 24.64 8.32
N ALA A 238 17.38 23.66 8.31
CA ALA A 238 18.08 23.23 7.10
C ALA A 238 17.15 22.58 6.07
N GLU A 239 16.26 21.69 6.51
CA GLU A 239 15.26 21.06 5.64
C GLU A 239 14.26 22.08 5.08
N ALA A 240 13.83 23.05 5.90
CA ALA A 240 12.94 24.13 5.47
C ALA A 240 13.62 25.04 4.44
N ALA A 241 14.90 25.39 4.65
CA ALA A 241 15.67 26.15 3.68
C ALA A 241 15.82 25.39 2.34
N MET A 242 16.08 24.09 2.41
CA MET A 242 16.17 23.24 1.21
C MET A 242 14.82 23.15 0.48
N ALA A 243 13.72 22.93 1.19
CA ALA A 243 12.38 22.91 0.61
C ALA A 243 11.99 24.27 -0.01
N GLY A 244 12.39 25.37 0.63
CA GLY A 244 12.25 26.72 0.11
C GLY A 244 13.04 26.94 -1.18
N GLN A 245 14.30 26.47 -1.25
CA GLN A 245 15.12 26.52 -2.46
C GLN A 245 14.51 25.70 -3.60
N GLU A 246 13.97 24.52 -3.31
CA GLU A 246 13.34 23.66 -4.32
C GLU A 246 12.04 24.27 -4.84
N THR A 247 11.27 24.92 -3.98
CA THR A 247 10.06 25.67 -4.37
C THR A 247 10.43 26.87 -5.25
N LEU A 248 11.40 27.68 -4.83
CA LEU A 248 11.91 28.81 -5.60
C LEU A 248 12.45 28.36 -6.96
N TRP A 249 13.17 27.24 -7.01
CA TRP A 249 13.66 26.65 -8.25
C TRP A 249 12.53 26.19 -9.16
N ASN A 250 11.51 25.52 -8.62
CA ASN A 250 10.37 25.06 -9.41
C ASN A 250 9.57 26.21 -10.02
N GLU A 251 9.43 27.32 -9.30
CA GLU A 251 8.79 28.54 -9.80
C GLU A 251 9.66 29.24 -10.86
N THR A 252 10.97 29.40 -10.61
CA THR A 252 11.85 30.22 -11.46
C THR A 252 12.51 29.47 -12.62
N ARG A 253 12.60 28.13 -12.60
CA ARG A 253 13.30 27.34 -13.65
C ARG A 253 12.75 27.59 -15.06
N GLY A 254 11.45 27.85 -15.19
CA GLY A 254 10.81 28.13 -16.48
C GLY A 254 11.31 29.45 -17.08
N GLU A 255 11.41 30.48 -16.25
CA GLU A 255 11.93 31.79 -16.62
C GLU A 255 13.43 31.74 -16.87
N GLN A 256 14.20 31.08 -16.00
CA GLN A 256 15.63 30.88 -16.20
C GLN A 256 15.91 30.19 -17.54
N ARG A 257 15.16 29.15 -17.91
CA ARG A 257 15.29 28.50 -19.23
C ARG A 257 14.95 29.44 -20.39
N ARG A 258 14.00 30.36 -20.22
CA ARG A 258 13.69 31.37 -21.25
C ARG A 258 14.83 32.39 -21.37
N ILE A 259 15.32 32.91 -20.26
CA ILE A 259 16.45 33.85 -20.21
C ILE A 259 17.70 33.21 -20.83
N HIS A 260 18.04 31.97 -20.46
CA HIS A 260 19.18 31.26 -21.04
C HIS A 260 19.04 31.05 -22.55
N ARG A 261 17.84 30.70 -23.04
CA ARG A 261 17.59 30.60 -24.49
C ARG A 261 17.74 31.95 -25.19
N TRP A 262 17.23 33.02 -24.59
CA TRP A 262 17.36 34.38 -25.12
C TRP A 262 18.82 34.86 -25.15
N LEU A 263 19.57 34.64 -24.07
CA LEU A 263 21.00 34.94 -24.02
C LEU A 263 21.81 34.13 -25.04
N ALA A 264 21.49 32.84 -25.19
CA ALA A 264 22.12 32.00 -26.21
C ALA A 264 21.82 32.49 -27.63
N TRP A 265 20.57 32.91 -27.90
CA TRP A 265 20.19 33.51 -29.17
C TRP A 265 20.93 34.82 -29.44
N MET A 266 20.99 35.73 -28.46
CA MET A 266 21.74 37.00 -28.54
C MET A 266 23.22 36.77 -28.84
N ARG A 267 23.86 35.82 -28.16
CA ARG A 267 25.27 35.46 -28.40
C ARG A 267 25.49 34.94 -29.82
N ARG A 268 24.60 34.07 -30.31
CA ARG A 268 24.66 33.57 -31.70
C ARG A 268 24.47 34.70 -32.72
N LYS A 269 23.54 35.62 -32.47
CA LYS A 269 23.31 36.78 -33.33
C LYS A 269 24.54 37.68 -33.40
N LYS A 270 25.11 38.07 -32.25
CA LYS A 270 26.31 38.90 -32.18
C LYS A 270 27.52 38.24 -32.87
N ALA A 271 27.71 36.94 -32.66
CA ALA A 271 28.83 36.21 -33.27
C ALA A 271 28.75 36.17 -34.81
N ARG A 272 27.54 36.10 -35.39
CA ARG A 272 27.32 36.26 -36.84
C ARG A 272 27.64 37.67 -37.33
N GLU A 273 27.24 38.71 -36.60
CA GLU A 273 27.52 40.11 -36.96
C GLU A 273 29.03 40.43 -36.95
N THR A 274 29.78 39.82 -36.03
CA THR A 274 31.24 39.99 -35.95
C THR A 274 32.06 39.10 -36.90
N GLY A 275 31.43 38.24 -37.71
CA GLY A 275 32.13 37.31 -38.61
C GLY A 275 32.91 36.20 -37.88
N LEU A 276 32.66 35.99 -36.58
CA LEU A 276 33.31 34.95 -35.77
C LEU A 276 32.65 33.58 -35.92
N LEU A 277 31.43 33.55 -36.44
CA LEU A 277 30.76 32.33 -36.89
C LEU A 277 30.56 32.45 -38.41
N PRO A 278 30.97 31.44 -39.20
CA PRO A 278 30.66 31.39 -40.63
C PRO A 278 29.15 31.30 -40.88
#